data_AF-A0AAU5WXZ2-F1
#
_entry.id   AF-A0AAU5WXZ2-F1
#
_cell.length_a   1.000
_cell.length_b   1.000
_cell.length_c   1.000
_cell.angle_alpha   90.00
_cell.angle_beta   90.00
_cell.angle_gamma   90.00
#
_symmetry.space_group_name_H-M   'P 1'
#
loop_
_entity.id
_entity.type
_entity.pdbx_description
1 polymer ?
#
loop_
_entity_poly.entity_id
_entity_poly.type
_entity_poly.pdbx_seq_one_letter_code
_entity_poly.pdbx_strand_id
1 'polypeptide(L)'
;MNPTSATPSSLRDPKRTERVGAALAERLRPHEPAFVVCWDTSEDVVLAHVVARELGADLLLANEIEGIVALEYALPDGATVVLVAESLDSPTAVAGLAGVVDHAKARVAAVATAHGRVEVAGTRAEGAAVVTAEAA
;
A
#
# COMPACT_ATOMS: atom_id res chain seq x y z
N MET A 1 13.39 -29.76 10.68
CA MET A 1 13.29 -28.80 9.56
C MET A 1 11.81 -28.59 9.29
N ASN A 2 11.26 -27.45 9.67
CA ASN A 2 9.92 -27.06 9.24
C ASN A 2 10.02 -26.58 7.79
N PRO A 3 9.13 -27.01 6.88
CA PRO A 3 9.05 -26.40 5.56
C PRO A 3 8.64 -24.94 5.75
N THR A 4 9.49 -24.02 5.33
CA THR A 4 9.18 -22.60 5.25
C THR A 4 7.94 -22.46 4.38
N SER A 5 6.82 -22.04 4.96
CA SER A 5 5.62 -21.62 4.23
C SER A 5 6.02 -20.39 3.42
N ALA A 6 6.60 -20.60 2.23
CA ALA A 6 6.95 -19.51 1.35
C ALA A 6 5.63 -18.92 0.84
N THR A 7 5.22 -17.79 1.41
CA THR A 7 4.11 -17.01 0.90
C THR A 7 4.39 -16.76 -0.59
N PRO A 8 3.45 -17.11 -1.50
CA PRO A 8 3.71 -17.02 -2.93
C PRO A 8 3.81 -15.54 -3.33
N SER A 9 5.05 -15.05 -3.42
CA SER A 9 5.39 -13.71 -3.89
C SER A 9 4.83 -13.46 -5.28
N SER A 10 4.12 -12.35 -5.42
CA SER A 10 3.55 -11.83 -6.66
C SER A 10 4.62 -11.61 -7.74
N LEU A 11 5.87 -11.33 -7.36
CA LEU A 11 7.00 -11.16 -8.31
C LEU A 11 7.25 -12.38 -9.21
N ARG A 12 6.85 -13.58 -8.78
CA ARG A 12 7.08 -14.80 -9.56
C ARG A 12 6.02 -15.06 -10.63
N ASP A 13 4.91 -14.34 -10.61
CA ASP A 13 3.84 -14.43 -11.61
C ASP A 13 3.30 -13.04 -11.97
N PRO A 14 3.91 -12.38 -12.99
CA PRO A 14 3.47 -11.06 -13.43
C PRO A 14 2.00 -10.99 -13.81
N LYS A 15 1.43 -12.07 -14.38
CA LYS A 15 0.00 -12.10 -14.73
C LYS A 15 -0.88 -12.07 -13.50
N ARG A 16 -0.46 -12.75 -12.43
CA ARG A 16 -1.14 -12.70 -11.13
C ARG A 16 -1.07 -11.29 -10.55
N THR A 17 0.10 -10.65 -10.54
CA THR A 17 0.26 -9.29 -10.03
C THR A 17 -0.60 -8.28 -10.77
N GLU A 18 -0.64 -8.37 -12.10
CA GLU A 18 -1.51 -7.51 -12.94
C GLU A 18 -2.99 -7.67 -12.58
N ARG A 19 -3.46 -8.92 -12.39
CA ARG A 19 -4.86 -9.17 -11.99
C ARG A 19 -5.18 -8.66 -10.59
N VAL A 20 -4.29 -8.91 -9.63
CA VAL A 20 -4.46 -8.45 -8.24
C VAL A 20 -4.45 -6.93 -8.19
N GLY A 21 -3.47 -6.29 -8.83
CA GLY A 21 -3.37 -4.84 -8.88
C GLY A 21 -4.61 -4.19 -9.52
N ALA A 22 -5.11 -4.73 -10.63
CA ALA A 22 -6.36 -4.26 -11.24
C ALA A 22 -7.57 -4.44 -10.31
N ALA A 23 -7.68 -5.59 -9.62
CA ALA A 23 -8.76 -5.84 -8.68
C ALA A 23 -8.70 -4.90 -7.44
N LEU A 24 -7.51 -4.58 -6.96
CA LEU A 24 -7.31 -3.57 -5.91
C LEU A 24 -7.71 -2.19 -6.42
N ALA A 25 -7.23 -1.79 -7.60
CA ALA A 25 -7.55 -0.50 -8.20
C ALA A 25 -9.06 -0.29 -8.35
N GLU A 26 -9.80 -1.27 -8.87
CA GLU A 26 -11.27 -1.19 -8.97
C GLU A 26 -11.95 -0.91 -7.62
N ARG A 27 -11.46 -1.54 -6.54
CA ARG A 27 -11.99 -1.34 -5.19
C ARG A 27 -11.54 -0.02 -4.57
N LEU A 28 -10.42 0.53 -5.04
CA LEU A 28 -9.87 1.80 -4.58
C LEU A 28 -10.44 3.01 -5.33
N ARG A 29 -10.99 2.82 -6.55
CA ARG A 29 -11.60 3.91 -7.36
C ARG A 29 -12.59 4.78 -6.59
N PRO A 30 -13.51 4.26 -5.75
CA PRO A 30 -14.47 5.09 -5.01
C PRO A 30 -13.82 6.08 -4.02
N HIS A 31 -12.55 5.88 -3.69
CA HIS A 31 -11.80 6.76 -2.79
C HIS A 31 -11.08 7.90 -3.51
N GLU A 32 -11.10 7.91 -4.85
CA GLU A 32 -10.49 8.94 -5.70
C GLU A 32 -9.06 9.33 -5.28
N PRO A 33 -8.13 8.36 -5.10
CA PRO A 33 -6.78 8.69 -4.69
C PRO A 33 -6.01 9.40 -5.80
N ALA A 34 -5.29 10.45 -5.44
CA ALA A 34 -4.32 11.10 -6.31
C ALA A 34 -2.93 10.42 -6.21
N PHE A 35 -2.66 9.72 -5.10
CA PHE A 35 -1.38 9.09 -4.83
C PHE A 35 -1.54 7.67 -4.28
N VAL A 36 -0.64 6.80 -4.71
CA VAL A 36 -0.40 5.47 -4.14
C VAL A 36 0.93 5.51 -3.41
N VAL A 37 0.95 5.13 -2.14
CA VAL A 37 2.18 5.01 -1.34
C VAL A 37 2.42 3.54 -1.01
N CYS A 38 3.65 3.07 -1.20
CA CYS A 38 4.08 1.74 -0.80
C CYS A 38 5.47 1.78 -0.16
N TRP A 39 5.90 0.68 0.45
CA TRP A 39 7.30 0.52 0.85
C TRP A 39 8.20 0.26 -0.36
N ASP A 40 9.49 0.58 -0.25
CA ASP A 40 10.51 0.24 -1.24
C ASP A 40 10.98 -1.22 -1.12
N THR A 41 10.02 -2.15 -1.13
CA THR A 41 10.30 -3.57 -1.36
C THR A 41 9.94 -3.89 -2.81
N SER A 42 10.67 -4.83 -3.43
CA SER A 42 10.44 -5.13 -4.85
C SER A 42 9.00 -5.60 -5.09
N GLU A 43 8.46 -6.41 -4.18
CA GLU A 43 7.10 -6.91 -4.18
C GLU A 43 6.06 -5.78 -4.14
N ASP A 44 6.20 -4.87 -3.17
CA ASP A 44 5.26 -3.77 -2.97
C ASP A 44 5.32 -2.78 -4.13
N VAL A 45 6.52 -2.45 -4.61
CA VAL A 45 6.73 -1.52 -5.73
C VAL A 45 6.05 -2.02 -6.99
N VAL A 46 6.21 -3.30 -7.34
CA VAL A 46 5.59 -3.86 -8.55
C VAL A 46 4.07 -3.88 -8.44
N LEU A 47 3.52 -4.28 -7.29
CA LEU A 47 2.07 -4.25 -7.07
C LEU A 47 1.52 -2.82 -7.11
N ALA A 48 2.15 -1.90 -6.38
CA ALA A 48 1.75 -0.51 -6.29
C ALA A 48 1.86 0.20 -7.64
N HIS A 49 2.85 -0.15 -8.46
CA HIS A 49 2.96 0.35 -9.84
C HIS A 49 1.74 -0.01 -10.68
N VAL A 50 1.29 -1.27 -10.63
CA VAL A 50 0.07 -1.69 -11.34
C VAL A 50 -1.14 -0.91 -10.80
N VAL A 51 -1.30 -0.84 -9.48
CA VAL A 51 -2.43 -0.14 -8.85
C VAL A 51 -2.46 1.35 -9.25
N ALA A 52 -1.32 2.03 -9.19
CA ALA A 52 -1.19 3.44 -9.57
C ALA A 52 -1.54 3.65 -11.05
N ARG A 53 -1.05 2.79 -11.95
CA ARG A 53 -1.36 2.82 -13.38
C ARG A 53 -2.87 2.71 -13.65
N GLU A 54 -3.53 1.75 -13.01
CA GLU A 54 -4.97 1.49 -13.21
C GLU A 54 -5.87 2.60 -12.62
N LEU A 55 -5.39 3.27 -11.56
CA LEU A 55 -6.06 4.43 -10.95
C LEU A 55 -5.77 5.75 -11.68
N GLY A 56 -4.69 5.82 -12.46
CA GLY A 56 -4.17 7.08 -13.00
C GLY A 56 -3.61 8.00 -11.91
N ALA A 57 -3.08 7.40 -10.84
CA ALA A 57 -2.51 8.09 -9.68
C ALA A 57 -0.97 8.08 -9.73
N ASP A 58 -0.33 9.00 -9.01
CA ASP A 58 1.13 9.03 -8.87
C ASP A 58 1.59 8.00 -7.82
N LEU A 59 2.68 7.30 -8.11
CA LEU A 59 3.31 6.36 -7.18
C LEU A 59 4.41 7.06 -6.37
N LEU A 60 4.36 6.90 -5.05
CA LEU A 60 5.38 7.37 -4.11
C LEU A 60 5.94 6.22 -3.29
N LEU A 61 7.26 6.17 -3.17
CA LEU A 61 7.96 5.17 -2.40
C LEU A 61 8.28 5.71 -1.00
N ALA A 62 7.98 4.89 0.00
CA ALA A 62 8.39 5.10 1.37
C ALA A 62 9.63 4.27 1.68
N ASN A 63 10.63 4.93 2.24
CA ASN A 63 11.89 4.34 2.65
C ASN A 63 12.02 4.45 4.17
N GLU A 64 12.64 3.45 4.79
CA GLU A 64 13.05 3.52 6.20
C GLU A 64 14.57 3.68 6.28
N ILE A 65 15.01 4.77 6.90
CA ILE A 65 16.43 5.05 7.14
C ILE A 65 16.59 5.28 8.64
N GLU A 66 17.34 4.41 9.31
CA GLU A 66 17.62 4.49 10.76
C GLU A 66 16.34 4.56 11.62
N GLY A 67 15.29 3.81 11.25
CA GLY A 67 14.01 3.79 11.98
C GLY A 67 13.09 4.98 11.66
N ILE A 68 13.48 5.85 10.71
CA ILE A 68 12.68 6.97 10.27
C ILE A 68 12.09 6.64 8.90
N VAL A 69 10.76 6.67 8.81
CA VAL A 69 10.02 6.51 7.55
C VAL A 69 9.95 7.86 6.85
N ALA A 70 10.27 7.90 5.56
CA ALA A 70 10.19 9.10 4.73
C ALA A 70 9.72 8.76 3.31
N LEU A 71 9.05 9.71 2.64
CA LEU A 71 8.73 9.62 1.22
C LEU A 71 9.84 10.24 0.39
N GLU A 72 10.08 9.68 -0.79
CA GLU A 72 11.06 10.24 -1.75
C GLU A 72 10.63 11.64 -2.26
N TYR A 73 9.31 11.88 -2.37
CA TYR A 73 8.74 13.16 -2.79
C TYR A 73 7.69 13.66 -1.80
N ALA A 74 7.54 14.99 -1.74
CA ALA A 74 6.54 15.63 -0.88
C ALA A 74 5.12 15.44 -1.43
N LEU A 75 4.18 15.15 -0.53
CA LEU A 75 2.75 15.18 -0.83
C LEU A 75 2.22 16.61 -0.78
N PRO A 76 1.32 17.00 -1.70
CA PRO A 76 0.58 18.25 -1.57
C PRO A 76 -0.33 18.26 -0.33
N ASP A 77 -0.50 19.43 0.29
CA ASP A 77 -1.45 19.63 1.38
C ASP A 77 -2.86 19.16 0.96
N GLY A 78 -3.51 18.35 1.80
CA GLY A 78 -4.85 17.82 1.55
C GLY A 78 -4.94 16.68 0.53
N ALA A 79 -3.81 16.19 0.02
CA ALA A 79 -3.79 15.08 -0.94
C ALA A 79 -4.50 13.83 -0.38
N THR A 80 -5.18 13.12 -1.28
CA THR A 80 -5.84 11.84 -0.97
C THR A 80 -4.92 10.70 -1.37
N VAL A 81 -4.52 9.89 -0.39
CA VAL A 81 -3.53 8.82 -0.54
C VAL A 81 -4.16 7.46 -0.23
N VAL A 82 -3.71 6.43 -0.94
CA VAL A 82 -3.94 5.03 -0.54
C VAL A 82 -2.60 4.36 -0.26
N LEU A 83 -2.57 3.55 0.80
CA LEU A 83 -1.40 2.73 1.12
C LEU A 83 -1.55 1.37 0.46
N VAL A 84 -0.55 0.91 -0.27
CA VAL A 84 -0.55 -0.39 -0.96
C VAL A 84 0.65 -1.20 -0.54
N ALA A 85 0.43 -2.48 -0.25
CA ALA A 85 1.48 -3.45 -0.01
C ALA A 85 1.03 -4.84 -0.45
N GLU A 86 1.97 -5.75 -0.65
CA GLU A 86 1.69 -7.16 -0.86
C GLU A 86 1.10 -7.78 0.42
N SER A 87 1.75 -7.56 1.57
CA SER A 87 1.25 -7.86 2.91
C SER A 87 1.58 -6.74 3.90
N LEU A 88 0.72 -6.57 4.91
CA LEU A 88 0.95 -5.66 6.04
C LEU A 88 0.81 -6.47 7.33
N ASP A 89 1.83 -7.27 7.60
CA ASP A 89 1.84 -8.19 8.74
C ASP A 89 2.17 -7.48 10.07
N SER A 90 2.48 -6.18 10.03
CA SER A 90 2.85 -5.37 11.19
C SER A 90 2.00 -4.10 11.29
N PRO A 91 1.25 -3.89 12.39
CA PRO A 91 0.56 -2.63 12.67
C PRO A 91 1.51 -1.42 12.68
N THR A 92 2.77 -1.63 13.07
CA THR A 92 3.81 -0.59 13.09
C THR A 92 4.12 -0.06 11.69
N ALA A 93 4.10 -0.93 10.67
CA ALA A 93 4.35 -0.52 9.30
C ALA A 93 3.24 0.42 8.79
N VAL A 94 1.98 0.06 9.05
CA VAL A 94 0.82 0.92 8.72
C VAL A 94 0.90 2.25 9.46
N ALA A 95 1.21 2.21 10.76
CA ALA A 95 1.34 3.42 11.57
C ALA A 95 2.46 4.35 11.08
N GLY A 96 3.60 3.79 10.64
CA GLY A 96 4.72 4.54 10.08
C GLY A 96 4.31 5.29 8.81
N LEU A 97 3.75 4.58 7.83
CA LEU A 97 3.29 5.20 6.58
C LEU A 97 2.19 6.25 6.83
N ALA A 98 1.19 5.92 7.64
CA ALA A 98 0.12 6.85 7.98
C ALA A 98 0.65 8.09 8.70
N GLY A 99 1.67 7.93 9.56
CA GLY A 99 2.34 9.03 10.24
C GLY A 99 3.04 10.01 9.29
N VAL A 100 3.67 9.50 8.24
CA VAL A 100 4.33 10.34 7.22
C VAL A 100 3.31 11.08 6.35
N VAL A 101 2.24 10.41 5.93
CA VAL A 101 1.14 11.02 5.17
C VAL A 101 0.47 12.15 5.98
N ASP A 102 0.19 11.88 7.26
CA ASP A 102 -0.39 12.88 8.17
C ASP A 102 0.56 14.06 8.44
N HIS A 103 1.87 13.80 8.59
CA HIS A 103 2.87 14.88 8.73
C HIS A 103 2.90 15.81 7.51
N ALA A 104 2.67 15.26 6.31
CA ALA A 104 2.51 16.02 5.08
C ALA A 104 1.13 16.68 4.92
N LYS A 105 0.27 16.63 5.95
CA LYS A 105 -1.12 17.14 5.94
C LYS A 105 -1.98 16.54 4.82
N ALA A 106 -1.65 15.35 4.37
CA ALA A 106 -2.45 14.54 3.47
C ALA A 106 -3.32 13.56 4.27
N ARG A 107 -4.26 12.89 3.60
CA ARG A 107 -5.15 11.91 4.24
C ARG A 107 -4.98 10.52 3.64
N VAL A 108 -4.98 9.50 4.51
CA VAL A 108 -5.11 8.11 4.08
C VAL A 108 -6.58 7.79 3.89
N ALA A 109 -7.01 7.53 2.65
CA ALA A 109 -8.39 7.16 2.34
C ALA A 109 -8.64 5.65 2.42
N ALA A 110 -7.63 4.85 2.08
CA ALA A 110 -7.70 3.40 2.20
C ALA A 110 -6.30 2.78 2.36
N VAL A 111 -6.30 1.55 2.89
CA VAL A 111 -5.13 0.67 2.97
C VAL A 111 -5.47 -0.63 2.25
N ALA A 112 -4.61 -1.05 1.32
CA ALA A 112 -4.85 -2.15 0.42
C ALA A 112 -3.73 -3.20 0.47
N THR A 113 -4.11 -4.48 0.55
CA THR A 113 -3.16 -5.59 0.45
C THR A 113 -3.54 -6.66 -0.57
N ALA A 114 -2.53 -7.32 -1.15
CA ALA A 114 -2.75 -8.50 -1.99
C ALA A 114 -3.15 -9.74 -1.17
N HIS A 115 -2.73 -9.81 0.09
CA HIS A 115 -3.13 -10.90 0.99
C HIS A 115 -3.06 -10.48 2.47
N GLY A 116 -3.57 -11.36 3.33
CA GLY A 116 -3.61 -11.15 4.77
C GLY A 116 -4.75 -10.21 5.20
N ARG A 117 -4.77 -9.89 6.50
CA ARG A 117 -5.70 -8.90 7.07
C ARG A 117 -4.88 -7.73 7.59
N VAL A 118 -5.31 -6.52 7.26
CA VAL A 118 -4.70 -5.29 7.79
C VAL A 118 -5.47 -4.83 9.01
N GLU A 119 -4.73 -4.45 10.05
CA GLU A 119 -5.28 -3.75 11.21
C GLU A 119 -4.87 -2.28 11.16
N VAL A 120 -5.85 -1.38 11.14
CA VAL A 120 -5.65 0.08 11.12
C VAL A 120 -6.07 0.76 12.43
N ALA A 121 -6.63 0.00 13.37
CA ALA A 121 -7.11 0.52 14.66
C ALA A 121 -5.96 1.12 15.48
N GLY A 122 -6.16 2.30 16.06
CA GLY A 122 -5.14 2.99 16.85
C GLY A 122 -4.00 3.60 16.02
N THR A 123 -4.15 3.66 14.69
CA THR A 123 -3.20 4.32 13.78
C THR A 123 -3.78 5.62 13.23
N ARG A 124 -2.96 6.43 12.57
CA ARG A 124 -3.47 7.61 11.83
C ARG A 124 -4.26 7.27 10.57
N ALA A 125 -4.34 5.99 10.21
CA ALA A 125 -5.26 5.48 9.20
C ALA A 125 -6.58 4.98 9.82
N GLU A 126 -6.86 5.25 11.10
CA GLU A 126 -8.14 4.90 11.72
C GLU A 126 -9.29 5.61 10.99
N GLY A 127 -10.24 4.81 10.48
CA GLY A 127 -11.31 5.27 9.61
C GLY A 127 -11.03 5.15 8.10
N ALA A 128 -9.81 4.81 7.69
CA ALA A 128 -9.50 4.43 6.32
C ALA A 128 -10.15 3.09 5.97
N ALA A 129 -10.59 2.93 4.72
CA ALA A 129 -11.11 1.65 4.25
C ALA A 129 -9.98 0.61 4.18
N VAL A 130 -10.27 -0.64 4.54
CA VAL A 130 -9.33 -1.76 4.38
C VAL A 130 -9.80 -2.61 3.20
N VAL A 131 -8.93 -2.79 2.22
CA VAL A 131 -9.21 -3.51 0.97
C VAL A 131 -8.22 -4.66 0.80
N THR A 132 -8.71 -5.85 0.47
CA THR A 132 -7.83 -7.00 0.20
C THR A 132 -8.29 -7.73 -1.04
N ALA A 133 -7.41 -7.99 -2.00
CA ALA A 133 -7.75 -8.77 -3.20
C ALA A 133 -6.77 -9.92 -3.41
N GLU A 134 -7.29 -11.15 -3.42
CA GLU A 134 -6.52 -12.34 -3.75
C GLU A 134 -6.81 -12.76 -5.20
N ALA A 135 -5.79 -13.24 -5.92
CA ALA A 135 -6.02 -13.89 -7.21
C ALA A 135 -6.69 -15.25 -6.99
N ALA A 136 -7.88 -15.42 -7.58
CA ALA A 136 -8.58 -16.70 -7.69
C ALA A 136 -7.86 -17.68 -8.61
#